data_AF-A0A7X9D3K7-F1
#
_entry.id   AF-A0A7X9D3K7-F1
#
_cell.length_a   1.000
_cell.length_b   1.000
_cell.length_c   1.000
_cell.angle_alpha   90.00
_cell.angle_beta   90.00
_cell.angle_gamma   90.00
#
_symmetry.space_group_name_H-M   'P 1'
#
loop_
_entity.id
_entity.type
_entity.pdbx_description
1 polymer ?
#
loop_
_entity_poly.entity_id
_entity_poly.type
_entity_poly.pdbx_seq_one_letter_code
_entity_poly.pdbx_strand_id
1 'polypeptide(L)'
;MKSDTNHNIGDKQNTDGGILRCHKTNSHFLAYLFRMKYINRWSLMRNTNTENIAEHSLEVAVISHLLAIIKNTYFGGNLDPNKVAVFAMFHDASEIITGDMPTPIKYFNPEINLAYKNIEEIANQKLLSMLPCELKNLYKKILFFTDEESLSIVKAADKLAAYIKCIEEEKAGNKEFLKAKEAIFSSISKTDLPEVKYFIQTFIDSFSLTLDELDY
;
A
#
# COMPACT_ATOMS: atom_id res chain seq x y z
N MET A 1 24.76 34.73 -66.45
CA MET A 1 23.33 35.06 -66.29
C MET A 1 22.88 34.34 -65.03
N LYS A 2 22.80 34.99 -63.85
CA LYS A 2 21.66 35.80 -63.34
C LYS A 2 20.32 35.12 -63.68
N SER A 3 19.44 34.76 -62.76
CA SER A 3 19.04 35.49 -61.55
C SER A 3 18.24 34.63 -60.57
N ASP A 4 18.40 34.96 -59.29
CA ASP A 4 17.52 34.66 -58.16
C ASP A 4 16.07 35.13 -58.36
N THR A 5 15.14 34.50 -57.65
CA THR A 5 14.07 35.22 -56.92
C THR A 5 13.64 34.43 -55.69
N ASN A 6 14.02 34.96 -54.52
CA ASN A 6 13.32 34.78 -53.25
C ASN A 6 11.93 35.43 -53.34
N HIS A 7 10.91 34.79 -52.74
CA HIS A 7 9.91 35.52 -51.97
C HIS A 7 9.47 34.71 -50.75
N ASN A 8 9.39 35.44 -49.66
CA ASN A 8 9.26 35.02 -48.28
C ASN A 8 7.82 35.30 -47.81
N ILE A 9 7.49 34.75 -46.64
CA ILE A 9 6.44 35.18 -45.69
C ILE A 9 5.04 34.60 -45.90
N GLY A 10 4.64 33.81 -44.89
CA GLY A 10 3.28 33.37 -44.67
C GLY A 10 3.14 32.69 -43.30
N ASP A 11 3.58 33.38 -42.25
CA ASP A 11 3.24 33.09 -40.86
C ASP A 11 1.72 32.88 -40.75
N LYS A 12 1.32 31.69 -40.29
CA LYS A 12 0.02 31.48 -39.65
C LYS A 12 0.27 30.86 -38.29
N GLN A 13 0.56 31.74 -37.34
CA GLN A 13 0.08 31.56 -35.98
C GLN A 13 -1.45 31.41 -36.04
N ASN A 14 -1.98 30.30 -35.52
CA ASN A 14 -3.31 30.35 -34.91
C ASN A 14 -3.43 29.33 -33.77
N THR A 15 -3.41 29.92 -32.58
CA THR A 15 -4.17 29.59 -31.37
C THR A 15 -3.80 28.35 -30.59
N ASP A 16 -2.89 28.57 -29.65
CA ASP A 16 -2.76 27.89 -28.37
C ASP A 16 -4.09 27.74 -27.63
N GLY A 17 -4.49 26.49 -27.46
CA GLY A 17 -5.17 25.98 -26.28
C GLY A 17 -4.29 24.87 -25.70
N GLY A 18 -3.12 25.25 -25.20
CA GLY A 18 -2.01 24.34 -24.88
C GLY A 18 -2.31 23.32 -23.78
N ILE A 19 -2.75 22.12 -24.18
CA ILE A 19 -2.50 20.92 -23.40
C ILE A 19 -1.15 20.39 -23.87
N LEU A 20 -0.12 20.60 -23.05
CA LEU A 20 1.20 19.99 -23.23
C LEU A 20 1.01 18.46 -23.31
N ARG A 21 0.96 17.89 -24.53
CA ARG A 21 0.94 16.44 -24.74
C ARG A 21 2.33 15.89 -24.43
N CYS A 22 2.55 15.61 -23.15
CA CYS A 22 3.70 14.91 -22.64
C CYS A 22 3.59 13.41 -23.00
N HIS A 23 3.71 13.07 -24.29
CA HIS A 23 3.73 11.69 -24.75
C HIS A 23 5.11 11.06 -24.45
N LYS A 24 5.29 10.55 -23.23
CA LYS A 24 6.30 9.51 -22.98
C LYS A 24 5.68 8.17 -23.38
N THR A 25 6.16 7.58 -24.47
CA THR A 25 5.61 6.33 -25.04
C THR A 25 5.89 5.09 -24.18
N ASN A 26 6.88 5.12 -23.28
CA ASN A 26 7.21 4.01 -22.38
C ASN A 26 7.20 4.46 -20.91
N SER A 27 6.53 3.69 -20.05
CA SER A 27 6.51 3.86 -18.59
C SER A 27 7.11 2.63 -17.92
N HIS A 28 7.97 2.86 -16.91
CA HIS A 28 8.53 1.80 -16.07
C HIS A 28 7.74 1.59 -14.78
N PHE A 29 6.61 2.27 -14.60
CA PHE A 29 5.84 2.26 -13.35
C PHE A 29 5.47 0.84 -12.92
N LEU A 30 4.82 0.06 -13.79
CA LEU A 30 4.42 -1.31 -13.48
C LEU A 30 5.63 -2.26 -13.34
N ALA A 31 6.68 -2.03 -14.14
CA ALA A 31 7.91 -2.83 -14.06
C ALA A 31 8.61 -2.66 -12.70
N TYR A 32 8.53 -1.47 -12.09
CA TYR A 32 8.95 -1.24 -10.70
C TYR A 32 7.94 -1.82 -9.72
N LEU A 33 6.65 -1.50 -9.86
CA LEU A 33 5.59 -1.91 -8.93
C LEU A 33 5.59 -3.43 -8.69
N PHE A 34 5.68 -4.23 -9.75
CA PHE A 34 5.66 -5.69 -9.64
C PHE A 34 6.96 -6.30 -9.06
N ARG A 35 7.92 -5.48 -8.65
CA ARG A 35 9.07 -5.91 -7.85
C ARG A 35 8.77 -6.00 -6.35
N MET A 36 7.59 -5.57 -5.89
CA MET A 36 7.13 -5.80 -4.51
C MET A 36 7.26 -7.27 -4.09
N LYS A 37 7.05 -8.20 -5.03
CA LYS A 37 7.24 -9.65 -4.82
C LYS A 37 8.66 -10.09 -4.47
N TYR A 38 9.66 -9.22 -4.63
CA TYR A 38 11.05 -9.48 -4.30
C TYR A 38 11.48 -8.85 -2.98
N ILE A 39 10.61 -8.07 -2.34
CA ILE A 39 10.91 -7.44 -1.06
C ILE A 39 10.25 -8.30 0.02
N ASN A 40 11.07 -9.01 0.77
CA ASN A 40 10.60 -9.88 1.86
C ASN A 40 10.41 -9.08 3.14
N ARG A 41 9.35 -9.39 3.88
CA ARG A 41 9.05 -8.87 5.21
C ARG A 41 9.63 -9.78 6.28
N TRP A 42 9.62 -9.31 7.53
CA TRP A 42 10.07 -10.08 8.70
C TRP A 42 11.53 -10.56 8.59
N SER A 43 12.38 -9.75 7.96
CA SER A 43 13.77 -10.09 7.63
C SER A 43 14.68 -10.35 8.84
N LEU A 44 14.26 -9.93 10.03
CA LEU A 44 14.97 -10.16 11.30
C LEU A 44 14.52 -11.43 12.04
N MET A 45 13.61 -12.21 11.45
CA MET A 45 13.04 -13.41 12.07
C MET A 45 13.20 -14.63 11.16
N ARG A 46 13.37 -15.83 11.73
CA ARG A 46 13.26 -17.05 10.93
C ARG A 46 11.79 -17.27 10.60
N ASN A 47 11.47 -17.33 9.30
CA ASN A 47 10.12 -17.54 8.82
C ASN A 47 9.92 -19.02 8.43
N THR A 48 8.75 -19.59 8.74
CA THR A 48 8.36 -20.91 8.23
C THR A 48 7.99 -20.80 6.76
N ASN A 49 7.25 -19.76 6.40
CA ASN A 49 7.02 -19.35 5.01
C ASN A 49 7.38 -17.87 4.85
N THR A 50 8.19 -17.52 3.86
CA THR A 50 8.57 -16.12 3.65
C THR A 50 7.40 -15.33 3.06
N GLU A 51 7.06 -14.22 3.70
CA GLU A 51 6.07 -13.25 3.20
C GLU A 51 6.79 -12.13 2.42
N ASN A 52 6.27 -11.77 1.25
CA ASN A 52 6.72 -10.59 0.52
C ASN A 52 5.66 -9.47 0.52
N ILE A 53 6.06 -8.26 0.15
CA ILE A 53 5.17 -7.09 0.17
C ILE A 53 3.97 -7.26 -0.78
N ALA A 54 4.10 -8.00 -1.88
CA ALA A 54 2.97 -8.19 -2.80
C ALA A 54 1.87 -9.08 -2.19
N GLU A 55 2.25 -10.13 -1.45
CA GLU A 55 1.32 -10.99 -0.69
C GLU A 55 0.64 -10.18 0.41
N HIS A 56 1.45 -9.53 1.26
CA HIS A 56 0.95 -8.67 2.35
C HIS A 56 0.00 -7.59 1.83
N SER A 57 0.35 -6.88 0.76
CA SER A 57 -0.49 -5.81 0.19
C SER A 57 -1.83 -6.33 -0.32
N LEU A 58 -1.89 -7.56 -0.84
CA LEU A 58 -3.15 -8.18 -1.24
C LEU A 58 -4.01 -8.51 -0.03
N GLU A 59 -3.44 -9.11 1.01
CA GLU A 59 -4.15 -9.42 2.26
C GLU A 59 -4.69 -8.14 2.92
N VAL A 60 -3.86 -7.11 3.04
CA VAL A 60 -4.27 -5.80 3.57
C VAL A 60 -5.39 -5.20 2.72
N ALA A 61 -5.36 -5.34 1.40
CA ALA A 61 -6.43 -4.84 0.53
C ALA A 61 -7.76 -5.57 0.77
N VAL A 62 -7.73 -6.90 0.88
CA VAL A 62 -8.93 -7.71 1.16
C VAL A 62 -9.51 -7.39 2.54
N ILE A 63 -8.65 -7.32 3.57
CA ILE A 63 -9.06 -6.98 4.94
C ILE A 63 -9.60 -5.56 4.99
N SER A 64 -8.91 -4.58 4.37
CA SER A 64 -9.36 -3.18 4.34
C SER A 64 -10.73 -3.02 3.68
N HIS A 65 -10.94 -3.71 2.57
CA HIS A 65 -12.24 -3.75 1.90
C HIS A 65 -13.34 -4.28 2.82
N LEU A 66 -13.08 -5.41 3.49
CA LEU A 66 -14.04 -6.02 4.41
C LEU A 66 -14.32 -5.13 5.63
N LEU A 67 -13.31 -4.51 6.23
CA LEU A 67 -13.48 -3.58 7.35
C LEU A 67 -14.34 -2.37 6.94
N ALA A 68 -14.14 -1.82 5.74
CA ALA A 68 -14.98 -0.74 5.22
C ALA A 68 -16.44 -1.19 5.06
N ILE A 69 -16.69 -2.40 4.54
CA ILE A 69 -18.03 -2.98 4.46
C ILE A 69 -18.66 -3.15 5.84
N ILE A 70 -17.93 -3.75 6.80
CA ILE A 70 -18.40 -3.95 8.17
C ILE A 70 -18.79 -2.60 8.80
N LYS A 71 -17.92 -1.59 8.65
CA LYS A 71 -18.18 -0.23 9.15
C LYS A 71 -19.46 0.36 8.58
N ASN A 72 -19.62 0.29 7.26
CA ASN A 72 -20.81 0.82 6.59
C ASN A 72 -22.08 0.05 6.98
N THR A 73 -21.97 -1.27 7.14
CA THR A 73 -23.13 -2.16 7.39
C THR A 73 -23.62 -2.05 8.83
N TYR A 74 -22.72 -2.05 9.80
CA TYR A 74 -23.06 -2.22 11.22
C TYR A 74 -22.81 -0.98 12.08
N PHE A 75 -21.98 -0.05 11.63
CA PHE A 75 -21.46 1.05 12.46
C PHE A 75 -21.67 2.44 11.84
N GLY A 76 -22.55 2.55 10.84
CA GLY A 76 -22.96 3.83 10.25
C GLY A 76 -21.87 4.52 9.42
N GLY A 77 -20.85 3.79 8.97
CA GLY A 77 -19.81 4.31 8.08
C GLY A 77 -20.34 4.68 6.69
N ASN A 78 -19.58 5.51 5.98
CA ASN A 78 -19.85 5.88 4.59
C ASN A 78 -18.57 5.91 3.73
N LEU A 79 -17.77 4.85 3.87
CA LEU A 79 -16.55 4.67 3.09
C LEU A 79 -16.86 4.05 1.73
N ASP A 80 -16.04 4.31 0.72
CA ASP A 80 -16.02 3.53 -0.52
C ASP A 80 -15.05 2.34 -0.34
N PRO A 81 -15.53 1.09 -0.16
CA PRO A 81 -14.66 -0.05 0.10
C PRO A 81 -13.67 -0.32 -1.03
N ASN A 82 -14.04 -0.03 -2.27
CA ASN A 82 -13.17 -0.23 -3.43
C ASN A 82 -12.00 0.75 -3.41
N LYS A 83 -12.29 2.02 -3.09
CA LYS A 83 -11.27 3.06 -2.94
C LYS A 83 -10.30 2.72 -1.81
N VAL A 84 -10.80 2.26 -0.65
CA VAL A 84 -9.96 1.84 0.48
C VAL A 84 -9.09 0.64 0.10
N ALA A 85 -9.64 -0.34 -0.61
CA ALA A 85 -8.86 -1.48 -1.12
C ALA A 85 -7.74 -1.03 -2.06
N VAL A 86 -8.00 -0.06 -2.94
CA VAL A 86 -6.99 0.54 -3.80
C VAL A 86 -5.90 1.25 -3.00
N PHE A 87 -6.25 2.01 -1.96
CA PHE A 87 -5.24 2.60 -1.09
C PHE A 87 -4.36 1.55 -0.40
N ALA A 88 -4.96 0.47 0.09
CA ALA A 88 -4.25 -0.65 0.66
C ALA A 88 -3.32 -1.36 -0.35
N MET A 89 -3.71 -1.54 -1.61
CA MET A 89 -2.82 -2.16 -2.62
C MET A 89 -1.52 -1.38 -2.84
N PHE A 90 -1.51 -0.07 -2.57
CA PHE A 90 -0.36 0.81 -2.80
C PHE A 90 0.31 1.31 -1.51
N HIS A 91 -0.16 0.90 -0.32
CA HIS A 91 0.29 1.47 0.95
C HIS A 91 1.80 1.31 1.20
N ASP A 92 2.36 0.15 0.81
CA ASP A 92 3.79 -0.17 0.91
C ASP A 92 4.53 -0.07 -0.45
N ALA A 93 3.95 0.60 -1.46
CA ALA A 93 4.57 0.70 -2.78
C ALA A 93 5.95 1.41 -2.75
N SER A 94 6.13 2.37 -1.83
CA SER A 94 7.41 3.06 -1.61
C SER A 94 8.55 2.10 -1.25
N GLU A 95 8.24 0.95 -0.63
CA GLU A 95 9.22 -0.02 -0.13
C GLU A 95 9.97 -0.77 -1.23
N ILE A 96 9.52 -0.68 -2.49
CA ILE A 96 10.30 -1.13 -3.65
C ILE A 96 11.65 -0.41 -3.74
N ILE A 97 11.69 0.85 -3.29
CA ILE A 97 12.89 1.69 -3.34
C ILE A 97 13.64 1.64 -2.02
N THR A 98 12.93 1.64 -0.88
CA THR A 98 13.54 1.70 0.46
C THR A 98 13.97 0.34 1.00
N GLY A 99 13.37 -0.74 0.47
CA GLY A 99 13.32 -2.03 1.15
C GLY A 99 12.30 -2.03 2.30
N ASP A 100 11.92 -3.24 2.73
CA ASP A 100 11.16 -3.44 3.97
C ASP A 100 12.03 -3.00 5.15
N MET A 101 11.47 -2.13 5.98
CA MET A 101 12.16 -1.65 7.17
C MET A 101 11.40 -2.10 8.42
N PRO A 102 12.00 -2.94 9.28
CA PRO A 102 11.32 -3.46 10.45
C PRO A 102 10.80 -2.35 11.37
N THR A 103 9.58 -2.51 11.88
CA THR A 103 8.90 -1.58 12.78
C THR A 103 9.78 -1.09 13.95
N PRO A 104 10.54 -1.94 14.67
CA PRO A 104 11.41 -1.47 15.75
C PRO A 104 12.47 -0.44 15.31
N ILE A 105 12.91 -0.50 14.04
CA ILE A 105 13.87 0.45 13.46
C ILE A 105 13.15 1.73 13.02
N LYS A 106 11.99 1.62 12.34
CA LYS A 106 11.19 2.78 11.89
C LYS A 106 10.79 3.71 13.05
N TYR A 107 10.64 3.18 14.26
CA TYR A 107 10.21 3.91 15.46
C TYR A 107 11.27 4.03 16.55
N PHE A 108 12.54 3.73 16.26
CA PHE A 108 13.62 3.75 17.24
C PHE A 108 13.78 5.13 17.92
N ASN A 109 13.71 6.21 17.14
CA ASN A 109 13.67 7.57 17.65
C ASN A 109 12.94 8.53 16.68
N PRO A 110 12.56 9.74 17.12
CA PRO A 110 11.83 10.70 16.28
C PRO A 110 12.59 11.15 15.02
N GLU A 111 13.91 11.30 15.09
CA GLU A 111 14.74 11.73 13.96
C GLU A 111 14.76 10.68 12.84
N ILE A 112 14.94 9.42 13.22
CA ILE A 112 14.89 8.26 12.32
C ILE A 112 13.49 8.12 11.72
N ASN A 113 12.43 8.27 12.52
CA ASN A 113 11.07 8.22 12.02
C ASN A 113 10.79 9.29 10.95
N LEU A 114 11.24 10.52 11.21
CA LEU A 114 11.10 11.63 10.26
C LEU A 114 11.92 11.39 8.99
N ALA A 115 13.15 10.91 9.13
CA ALA A 115 14.00 10.56 8.00
C ALA A 115 13.34 9.49 7.13
N TYR A 116 12.77 8.44 7.72
CA TYR A 116 12.07 7.40 6.96
C TYR A 116 10.85 7.92 6.22
N LYS A 117 10.01 8.74 6.85
CA LYS A 117 8.86 9.37 6.17
C LYS A 117 9.29 10.20 4.97
N ASN A 118 10.41 10.93 5.09
CA ASN A 118 10.95 11.70 3.97
C ASN A 118 11.44 10.79 2.84
N ILE A 119 12.06 9.66 3.16
CA ILE A 119 12.49 8.66 2.17
C ILE A 119 11.27 8.02 1.48
N GLU A 120 10.23 7.64 2.23
CA GLU A 120 8.97 7.09 1.68
C GLU A 120 8.29 8.09 0.73
N GLU A 121 8.23 9.37 1.12
CA GLU A 121 7.71 10.46 0.26
C GLU A 121 8.51 10.57 -1.05
N ILE A 122 9.84 10.59 -0.98
CA ILE A 122 10.72 10.63 -2.17
C ILE A 122 10.51 9.40 -3.06
N ALA A 123 10.36 8.22 -2.46
CA ALA A 123 10.09 6.98 -3.18
C ALA A 123 8.74 7.03 -3.92
N ASN A 124 7.69 7.52 -3.26
CA ASN A 124 6.38 7.72 -3.89
C ASN A 124 6.45 8.76 -5.01
N GLN A 125 7.20 9.86 -4.84
CA GLN A 125 7.40 10.86 -5.90
C GLN A 125 8.15 10.25 -7.09
N LYS A 126 9.11 9.37 -6.83
CA LYS A 126 9.85 8.64 -7.87
C LYS A 126 8.92 7.71 -8.64
N LEU A 127 8.06 6.93 -7.98
CA LEU A 127 7.04 6.11 -8.64
C LEU A 127 6.08 6.95 -9.49
N LEU A 128 5.56 8.04 -8.91
CA LEU A 128 4.66 8.97 -9.60
C LEU A 128 5.31 9.57 -10.85
N SER A 129 6.61 9.88 -10.80
CA SER A 129 7.35 10.44 -11.94
C SER A 129 7.43 9.51 -13.15
N MET A 130 7.30 8.19 -12.94
CA MET A 130 7.36 7.17 -13.99
C MET A 130 6.07 7.08 -14.81
N LEU A 131 4.95 7.57 -14.29
CA LEU A 131 3.67 7.56 -14.99
C LEU A 131 3.62 8.60 -16.12
N PRO A 132 2.84 8.34 -17.19
CA PRO A 132 2.45 9.36 -18.15
C PRO A 132 1.82 10.57 -17.46
N CYS A 133 2.07 11.77 -17.99
CA CYS A 133 1.69 13.04 -17.37
C CYS A 133 0.18 13.12 -17.07
N GLU A 134 -0.66 12.55 -17.93
CA GLU A 134 -2.12 12.49 -17.83
C GLU A 134 -2.60 11.65 -16.63
N LEU A 135 -1.82 10.64 -16.23
CA LEU A 135 -2.16 9.73 -15.15
C LEU A 135 -1.63 10.18 -13.79
N LYS A 136 -0.62 11.07 -13.75
CA LYS A 136 0.03 11.50 -12.51
C LYS A 136 -0.97 12.07 -11.51
N ASN A 137 -1.85 12.97 -11.93
CA ASN A 137 -2.82 13.57 -11.00
C ASN A 137 -3.82 12.57 -10.42
N LEU A 138 -4.11 11.47 -11.14
CA LEU A 138 -4.98 10.40 -10.66
C LEU A 138 -4.26 9.52 -9.65
N TYR A 139 -3.06 9.04 -9.99
CA TYR A 139 -2.26 8.19 -9.10
C TYR A 139 -1.69 8.93 -7.89
N LYS A 140 -1.49 10.25 -7.98
CA LYS A 140 -1.10 11.06 -6.82
C LYS A 140 -2.11 10.92 -5.67
N LYS A 141 -3.41 10.81 -5.99
CA LYS A 141 -4.47 10.61 -4.98
C LYS A 141 -4.42 9.22 -4.33
N ILE A 142 -3.74 8.26 -4.97
CA ILE A 142 -3.59 6.88 -4.50
C ILE A 142 -2.28 6.74 -3.70
N LEU A 143 -1.15 7.21 -4.23
CA LEU A 143 0.17 7.10 -3.60
C LEU A 143 0.35 8.05 -2.40
N PHE A 144 -0.43 9.13 -2.34
CA PHE A 144 -0.36 10.15 -1.28
C PHE A 144 -1.75 10.41 -0.67
N PHE A 145 -2.54 9.35 -0.47
CA PHE A 145 -3.86 9.50 0.12
C PHE A 145 -3.74 9.95 1.58
N THR A 146 -4.56 10.94 1.97
CA THR A 146 -4.56 11.52 3.33
C THR A 146 -5.94 11.48 3.98
N ASP A 147 -6.88 10.75 3.39
CA ASP A 147 -8.22 10.55 3.93
C ASP A 147 -8.11 9.82 5.27
N GLU A 148 -8.40 10.52 6.38
CA GLU A 148 -8.11 10.03 7.73
C GLU A 148 -8.87 8.74 8.07
N GLU A 149 -10.14 8.65 7.65
CA GLU A 149 -10.97 7.49 7.91
C GLU A 149 -10.48 6.27 7.12
N SER A 150 -10.23 6.41 5.81
CA SER A 150 -9.63 5.34 4.99
C SER A 150 -8.25 4.95 5.51
N LEU A 151 -7.42 5.91 5.92
CA LEU A 151 -6.10 5.66 6.48
C LEU A 151 -6.18 4.88 7.79
N SER A 152 -7.18 5.15 8.63
CA SER A 152 -7.41 4.39 9.86
C SER A 152 -7.77 2.92 9.56
N ILE A 153 -8.58 2.67 8.52
CA ILE A 153 -8.93 1.32 8.07
C ILE A 153 -7.71 0.58 7.52
N VAL A 154 -6.94 1.21 6.62
CA VAL A 154 -5.75 0.58 6.03
C VAL A 154 -4.72 0.24 7.12
N LYS A 155 -4.49 1.13 8.08
CA LYS A 155 -3.59 0.86 9.23
C LYS A 155 -4.11 -0.25 10.14
N ALA A 156 -5.42 -0.35 10.32
CA ALA A 156 -6.01 -1.44 11.10
C ALA A 156 -5.86 -2.78 10.36
N ALA A 157 -6.09 -2.79 9.05
CA ALA A 157 -5.92 -3.97 8.20
C ALA A 157 -4.46 -4.43 8.14
N ASP A 158 -3.49 -3.51 8.01
CA ASP A 158 -2.06 -3.81 8.05
C ASP A 158 -1.66 -4.54 9.35
N LYS A 159 -2.14 -4.05 10.50
CA LYS A 159 -1.92 -4.72 11.79
C LYS A 159 -2.60 -6.08 11.87
N LEU A 160 -3.82 -6.23 11.35
CA LEU A 160 -4.54 -7.51 11.33
C LEU A 160 -3.83 -8.54 10.45
N ALA A 161 -3.35 -8.15 9.26
CA ALA A 161 -2.55 -9.01 8.40
C ALA A 161 -1.26 -9.47 9.11
N ALA A 162 -0.53 -8.53 9.73
CA ALA A 162 0.65 -8.87 10.53
C ALA A 162 0.33 -9.81 11.71
N TYR A 163 -0.85 -9.67 12.32
CA TYR A 163 -1.31 -10.57 13.39
C TYR A 163 -1.64 -11.97 12.86
N ILE A 164 -2.31 -12.06 11.72
CA ILE A 164 -2.62 -13.32 11.03
C ILE A 164 -1.32 -14.05 10.68
N LYS A 165 -0.33 -13.36 10.11
CA LYS A 165 1.02 -13.91 9.87
C LYS A 165 1.63 -14.52 11.13
N CYS A 166 1.51 -13.84 12.27
CA CYS A 166 2.01 -14.38 13.54
C CYS A 166 1.25 -15.64 14.00
N ILE A 167 -0.07 -15.71 13.78
CA ILE A 167 -0.89 -16.90 14.08
C ILE A 167 -0.44 -18.08 13.23
N GLU A 168 -0.23 -17.88 11.93
CA GLU A 168 0.20 -18.94 11.02
C GLU A 168 1.59 -19.48 11.36
N GLU A 169 2.53 -18.59 11.69
CA GLU A 169 3.86 -18.98 12.15
C GLU A 169 3.79 -19.78 13.46
N GLU A 170 3.01 -19.34 14.44
CA GLU A 170 2.83 -20.09 15.69
C GLU A 170 2.21 -21.47 15.43
N LYS A 171 1.19 -21.54 14.58
CA LYS A 171 0.53 -22.79 14.18
C LYS A 171 1.50 -23.76 13.49
N ALA A 172 2.47 -23.24 12.72
CA ALA A 172 3.55 -24.02 12.15
C ALA A 172 4.63 -24.46 13.17
N GLY A 173 4.47 -24.10 14.45
CA GLY A 173 5.39 -24.40 15.54
C GLY A 173 6.52 -23.38 15.71
N ASN A 174 6.48 -22.26 14.98
CA ASN A 174 7.51 -21.23 15.05
C ASN A 174 7.29 -20.27 16.21
N LYS A 175 7.98 -20.53 17.32
CA LYS A 175 7.87 -19.73 18.55
C LYS A 175 8.54 -18.36 18.48
N GLU A 176 9.28 -18.06 17.41
CA GLU A 176 9.94 -16.76 17.24
C GLU A 176 8.93 -15.61 17.15
N PHE A 177 7.72 -15.91 16.63
CA PHE A 177 6.64 -14.93 16.44
C PHE A 177 5.77 -14.68 17.68
N LEU A 178 5.94 -15.41 18.78
CA LEU A 178 5.07 -15.28 19.97
C LEU A 178 5.06 -13.86 20.56
N LYS A 179 6.23 -13.24 20.73
CA LYS A 179 6.31 -11.88 21.27
C LYS A 179 5.73 -10.84 20.31
N ALA A 180 5.92 -11.02 19.00
CA ALA A 180 5.33 -10.16 17.99
C ALA A 180 3.80 -10.28 18.00
N LYS A 181 3.28 -11.51 18.07
CA LYS A 181 1.86 -11.82 18.21
C LYS A 181 1.23 -11.09 19.41
N GLU A 182 1.81 -11.25 20.60
CA GLU A 182 1.34 -10.61 21.84
C GLU A 182 1.35 -9.07 21.72
N ALA A 183 2.45 -8.50 21.21
CA ALA A 183 2.58 -7.05 21.06
C ALA A 183 1.57 -6.47 20.07
N ILE A 184 1.38 -7.13 18.92
CA ILE A 184 0.41 -6.72 17.90
C ILE A 184 -1.01 -6.87 18.43
N PHE A 185 -1.36 -7.99 19.06
CA PHE A 185 -2.68 -8.18 19.66
C PHE A 185 -2.99 -7.15 20.74
N SER A 186 -2.01 -6.79 21.58
CA SER A 186 -2.15 -5.71 22.56
C SER A 186 -2.41 -4.36 21.90
N SER A 187 -1.79 -4.09 20.74
CA SER A 187 -2.05 -2.87 19.96
C SER A 187 -3.44 -2.87 19.35
N ILE A 188 -3.86 -3.99 18.76
CA ILE A 188 -5.17 -4.16 18.12
C ILE A 188 -6.29 -4.07 19.16
N SER A 189 -6.14 -4.72 20.33
CA SER A 189 -7.16 -4.75 21.39
C SER A 189 -7.47 -3.37 21.99
N LYS A 190 -6.54 -2.42 21.85
CA LYS A 190 -6.70 -1.02 22.30
C LYS A 190 -7.39 -0.13 21.26
N THR A 191 -7.76 -0.67 20.10
CA THR A 191 -8.44 0.12 19.07
C THR A 191 -9.85 0.49 19.48
N ASP A 192 -10.26 1.71 19.16
CA ASP A 192 -11.65 2.16 19.31
C ASP A 192 -12.52 1.86 18.09
N LEU A 193 -11.94 1.27 17.03
CA LEU A 193 -12.65 0.93 15.80
C LEU A 193 -13.57 -0.29 16.00
N PRO A 194 -14.91 -0.12 15.96
CA PRO A 194 -15.85 -1.24 16.19
C PRO A 194 -15.79 -2.29 15.08
N GLU A 195 -15.51 -1.90 13.84
CA GLU A 195 -15.32 -2.82 12.71
C GLU A 195 -14.16 -3.80 12.92
N VAL A 196 -13.10 -3.37 13.60
CA VAL A 196 -11.96 -4.23 13.93
C VAL A 196 -12.33 -5.22 15.03
N LYS A 197 -13.07 -4.78 16.05
CA LYS A 197 -13.56 -5.66 17.12
C LYS A 197 -14.47 -6.75 16.55
N TYR A 198 -15.38 -6.37 15.66
CA TYR A 198 -16.23 -7.30 14.93
C TYR A 198 -15.40 -8.31 14.12
N PHE A 199 -14.41 -7.81 13.36
CA PHE A 199 -13.53 -8.68 12.55
C PHE A 199 -12.82 -9.73 13.41
N ILE A 200 -12.26 -9.32 14.55
CA ILE A 200 -11.56 -10.23 15.47
C ILE A 200 -12.51 -11.30 15.99
N GLN A 201 -13.68 -10.90 16.47
CA GLN A 201 -14.66 -11.82 17.03
C GLN A 201 -15.20 -12.81 15.99
N THR A 202 -15.20 -12.44 14.72
CA THR A 202 -15.88 -13.22 13.66
C THR A 202 -14.91 -14.08 12.85
N PHE A 203 -13.70 -13.61 12.56
CA PHE A 203 -12.83 -14.23 11.55
C PHE A 203 -11.47 -14.72 12.08
N ILE A 204 -10.97 -14.19 13.20
CA ILE A 204 -9.57 -14.43 13.59
C ILE A 204 -9.32 -15.87 14.05
N ASP A 205 -10.27 -16.49 14.77
CA ASP A 205 -10.09 -17.83 15.32
C ASP A 205 -9.90 -18.88 14.21
N SER A 206 -10.52 -18.67 13.04
CA SER A 206 -10.43 -19.56 11.88
C SER A 206 -9.01 -19.70 11.31
N PHE A 207 -8.13 -18.72 11.48
CA PHE A 207 -6.73 -18.82 11.01
C PHE A 207 -5.92 -19.87 11.78
N SER A 208 -6.35 -20.21 13.00
CA SER A 208 -5.72 -21.28 13.79
C SER A 208 -6.16 -22.67 13.36
N LEU A 209 -7.25 -22.80 12.60
CA LEU A 209 -7.85 -24.07 12.20
C LEU A 209 -7.14 -24.68 10.99
N THR A 210 -6.92 -26.00 11.02
CA THR A 210 -6.51 -26.80 9.86
C THR A 210 -7.62 -26.85 8.80
N LEU A 211 -7.30 -27.32 7.58
CA LEU A 211 -8.30 -27.44 6.52
C LEU A 211 -9.47 -28.35 6.92
N ASP A 212 -9.18 -29.45 7.63
CA ASP A 212 -10.20 -30.41 8.10
C ASP A 212 -11.10 -29.81 9.20
N GLU A 213 -10.63 -28.80 9.92
CA GLU A 213 -11.40 -28.09 10.96
C GLU A 213 -12.27 -26.94 10.40
N LEU A 214 -12.11 -26.57 9.12
CA LEU A 214 -12.87 -25.50 8.46
C LEU A 214 -14.25 -25.94 7.94
N ASP A 215 -14.83 -27.01 8.50
CA ASP A 215 -16.10 -27.61 8.08
C ASP A 215 -16.14 -27.96 6.57
N TYR A 216 -15.07 -28.58 6.07
CA TYR A 216 -15.01 -29.17 4.72
C TYR A 216 -15.59 -30.59 4.68
#